data_AF-A0A3M3S1I6-F1
#
_entry.id   AF-A0A3M3S1I6-F1
#
_cell.length_a   1.000
_cell.length_b   1.000
_cell.length_c   1.000
_cell.angle_alpha   90.00
_cell.angle_beta   90.00
_cell.angle_gamma   90.00
#
_symmetry.space_group_name_H-M   'P 1'
#
loop_
_entity.id
_entity.type
_entity.pdbx_description
1 polymer ?
#
loop_
_entity_poly.entity_id
_entity_poly.type
_entity_poly.pdbx_seq_one_letter_code
_entity_poly.pdbx_strand_id
1 'polypeptide(L)' 'MSPARRPVQVTQDLASFRNTTYAEVKKDLKGRYPKHYWPENPLIAEATARAKPRGT' A
#
# COMPACT_ATOMS: atom_id res chain seq x y z
N MET A 1 5.29 -3.49 -3.60
CA MET A 1 6.41 -3.92 -2.74
C MET A 1 6.40 -3.11 -1.45
N SER A 2 6.73 -3.70 -0.30
CA SER A 2 6.87 -2.92 0.95
C SER A 2 8.03 -1.92 0.85
N PRO A 3 8.02 -0.85 1.66
CA PRO A 3 9.14 0.11 1.73
C PRO A 3 10.50 -0.54 2.00
N ALA A 4 10.52 -1.69 2.68
CA ALA A 4 11.72 -2.45 2.97
C ALA A 4 12.17 -3.40 1.83
N ARG A 5 11.63 -3.25 0.61
CA ARG A 5 11.86 -4.16 -0.53
C ARG A 5 11.52 -5.63 -0.25
N ARG A 6 10.65 -5.89 0.74
CA ARG A 6 10.14 -7.23 1.01
C ARG A 6 8.85 -7.49 0.21
N PRO A 7 8.71 -8.66 -0.42
CA PRO A 7 7.43 -9.07 -0.98
C PRO A 7 6.41 -9.19 0.16
N VAL A 8 5.24 -8.59 -0.03
CA VAL A 8 4.14 -8.61 0.94
C VAL A 8 3.09 -9.64 0.54
N GLN A 9 2.78 -9.69 -0.76
CA GLN A 9 1.95 -10.70 -1.39
C GLN A 9 2.49 -10.92 -2.81
N VAL A 10 2.54 -12.18 -3.25
CA VAL A 10 2.78 -12.55 -4.65
C VAL A 10 1.47 -13.10 -5.19
N THR A 11 0.92 -12.48 -6.23
CA THR A 11 -0.36 -12.87 -6.82
C THR A 11 -0.31 -12.67 -8.33
N GLN A 12 -0.90 -13.60 -9.07
CA GLN A 12 -1.11 -13.49 -10.53
C GLN A 12 -2.41 -12.75 -10.85
N ASP A 13 -3.35 -12.71 -9.92
CA ASP A 13 -4.59 -11.94 -10.04
C ASP A 13 -4.50 -10.65 -9.21
N LEU A 14 -4.23 -9.55 -9.91
CA LEU A 14 -4.11 -8.23 -9.31
C LEU A 14 -5.48 -7.62 -8.96
N ALA A 15 -6.54 -8.02 -9.66
CA ALA A 15 -7.89 -7.48 -9.46
C ALA A 15 -8.48 -8.00 -8.14
N SER A 16 -8.45 -9.32 -7.93
CA SER A 16 -8.91 -9.92 -6.67
C SER A 16 -8.09 -9.45 -5.48
N PHE A 17 -6.77 -9.29 -5.64
CA PHE A 17 -5.91 -8.75 -4.58
C PHE A 17 -6.33 -7.34 -4.13
N ARG A 18 -6.62 -6.46 -5.09
CA ARG A 18 -7.03 -5.07 -4.80
C ARG A 18 -8.37 -5.00 -4.08
N ASN A 19 -9.33 -5.86 -4.42
CA ASN A 19 -10.67 -5.83 -3.84
C ASN A 19 -10.75 -6.50 -2.47
N THR A 20 -10.00 -7.58 -2.24
CA THR A 20 -10.19 -8.42 -1.05
C THR A 20 -9.05 -8.26 -0.04
N THR A 21 -7.81 -8.39 -0.50
CA THR A 21 -6.64 -8.54 0.40
C THR A 21 -5.96 -7.22 0.73
N TYR A 22 -6.09 -6.21 -0.15
CA TYR A 22 -5.42 -4.92 0.02
C TYR A 22 -5.79 -4.22 1.33
N ALA A 23 -7.05 -4.31 1.77
CA ALA A 23 -7.51 -3.67 3.01
C ALA A 23 -6.83 -4.24 4.26
N GLU A 24 -6.59 -5.56 4.29
CA GLU A 24 -5.88 -6.22 5.39
C GLU A 24 -4.39 -5.90 5.37
N VAL A 25 -3.77 -5.98 4.18
CA VAL A 25 -2.36 -5.62 3.97
C VAL A 25 -2.10 -4.18 4.38
N LYS A 26 -3.02 -3.26 4.05
CA LYS A 26 -2.95 -1.86 4.45
C LYS A 26 -2.93 -1.69 5.97
N LYS A 27 -3.73 -2.46 6.73
CA LYS A 27 -3.75 -2.38 8.19
C LYS A 27 -2.41 -2.79 8.80
N ASP A 28 -1.84 -3.92 8.38
CA ASP A 28 -0.53 -4.38 8.84
C ASP A 28 0.59 -3.40 8.46
N LEU A 29 0.60 -2.94 7.20
CA LEU A 29 1.60 -1.99 6.71
C LEU A 29 1.48 -0.61 7.36
N LYS A 30 0.27 -0.14 7.69
CA LYS A 30 0.08 1.13 8.42
C LYS A 30 0.66 1.06 9.83
N GLY A 31 0.53 -0.08 10.52
CA GLY A 31 1.15 -0.31 11.82
C GLY A 31 2.68 -0.37 11.75
N ARG A 32 3.22 -1.09 10.76
CA ARG A 32 4.67 -1.29 10.60
C ARG A 32 5.40 -0.08 10.01
N TYR A 33 4.73 0.72 9.19
CA TYR A 33 5.28 1.88 8.49
C TYR A 33 4.36 3.11 8.63
N PRO A 34 4.27 3.71 9.84
CA PRO A 34 3.34 4.80 10.11
C PRO A 34 3.69 6.11 9.38
N LYS A 35 4.94 6.26 8.94
CA LYS A 35 5.41 7.43 8.17
C LYS A 35 5.07 7.35 6.68
N HIS A 36 4.53 6.23 6.19
CA HIS A 36 4.19 6.04 4.79
C HIS A 36 2.74 6.44 4.48
N TYR A 37 2.52 6.95 3.28
CA TYR A 37 1.21 7.26 2.75
C TYR A 37 0.48 5.99 2.32
N TRP A 38 -0.65 5.72 2.98
CA TRP A 38 -1.51 4.56 2.74
C TRP A 38 -2.90 5.02 2.29
N PRO A 39 -3.12 5.20 0.97
CA PRO A 39 -4.39 5.71 0.45
C PRO A 39 -5.57 4.77 0.77
N GLU A 40 -6.78 5.31 0.92
CA GLU A 40 -8.00 4.49 1.04
C GLU A 40 -8.34 3.77 -0.25
N ASN A 41 -8.12 4.41 -1.41
CA ASN A 41 -8.37 3.78 -2.70
C ASN A 41 -7.06 3.62 -3.50
N PRO A 42 -6.51 2.40 -3.60
CA PRO A 42 -5.27 2.14 -4.35
C PRO A 42 -5.41 2.30 -5.87
N LEU A 43 -6.64 2.39 -6.38
CA LEU A 43 -6.89 2.56 -7.81
C LEU A 43 -6.76 4.02 -8.27
N ILE A 44 -7.00 4.96 -7.35
CA ILE A 44 -7.08 6.39 -7.64
C ILE A 44 -5.86 7.14 -7.09
N ALA A 45 -5.13 6.52 -6.16
CA ALA A 45 -3.99 7.16 -5.52
C ALA A 45 -2.83 7.37 -6.50
N GLU A 46 -2.29 8.59 -6.50
CA GLU A 46 -1.07 8.90 -7.24
C GLU A 46 0.11 8.08 -6.69
N ALA A 47 0.84 7.42 -7.60
CA ALA A 47 2.05 6.70 -7.24
C ALA A 47 3.12 7.71 -6.78
N THR A 48 3.48 7.67 -5.50
CA THR A 48 4.53 8.50 -4.93
C THR A 48 5.70 7.66 -4.46
N ALA A 49 6.92 8.10 -4.77
CA ALA A 49 8.15 7.50 -4.26
C ALA A 49 8.50 7.96 -2.83
N ARG A 50 7.72 8.88 -2.26
CA ARG A 50 7.99 9.48 -0.95
C ARG A 50 7.12 8.84 0.12
N ALA A 51 7.68 8.70 1.33
CA ALA A 51 6.93 8.22 2.48
C ALA A 51 5.78 9.19 2.86
N LYS A 52 5.99 10.51 2.77
CA LYS A 52 4.97 11.52 3.05
C LYS A 52 4.77 12.44 1.83
N PRO A 53 3.53 12.70 1.37
CA PRO A 53 3.26 13.66 0.32
C PRO A 53 3.56 15.09 0.82
N ARG A 54 3.98 15.97 -0.09
CA ARG A 54 4.31 17.36 0.26
C ARG A 54 3.02 18.18 0.24
N GLY A 55 2.58 18.67 1.40
CA GLY A 55 1.39 19.53 1.53
C GLY A 55 0.20 18.89 2.27
N THR A 56 0.45 18.25 3.41
CA THR A 56 -0.58 17.99 4.44
C THR A 56 -0.37 18.93 5.61
#